data_AF-A0A0B8QC99-F1
#
_entry.id   AF-A0A0B8QC99-F1
#
_cell.length_a   1.000
_cell.length_b   1.000
_cell.length_c   1.000
_cell.angle_alpha   90.00
_cell.angle_beta   90.00
_cell.angle_gamma   90.00
#
_symmetry.space_group_name_H-M   'P 1'
#
loop_
_entity.id
_entity.type
_entity.pdbx_description
1 polymer ?
#
loop_
_entity_poly.entity_id
_entity_poly.type
_entity_poly.pdbx_seq_one_letter_code
_entity_poly.pdbx_strand_id
1 'polypeptide(L)'
;MSQKIFQIIADELKVPVRQVNAAAGLLDEGNTVPFVARYRKEVTGGLDDTQLRTLDSRLSYLRELDERRQTILRSIEDQGKLTKELEQEILDADNKTRLEDLYLPYKPKRRTKGQIAIEAGLEPLADSLWTNPNQQPEQVASAYVAADKGVADEKAALDGARAILMERIAEDADLLERLRSYLNKHAVLQSRVVTGKEREGEKFKDYFEHDEPISRVPSHRALAMLRGRNEGMLQLALNADPQQDPSIRTSHCETIIADYYGITLSDAPADTWRKQVISFAWRVKVSMHLETELMSIMKEKAEVEAIEVFASNLKDLLMAAPAGPKATLGLDPGLRTGCKVAVVDSTGKVLATDSIYPHAPQKQYDKAMAVIAQLIKRFDVDLVAIGNGTASRETDAFVADLIKASGLKVQKIVVSEAGASVYSASELAAKEFPNMDVSLRGAVSIARRLQDPLAELVKIDLNLSVWASINMTLVKPLLPSV
;
A
#
# COMPACT_ATOMS: atom_id res chain seq x y z
N MET A 1 23.61 -5.87 19.39
CA MET A 1 22.57 -5.98 18.34
C MET A 1 22.59 -4.81 17.36
N SER A 2 22.72 -3.55 17.80
CA SER A 2 22.87 -2.38 16.89
C SER A 2 23.99 -2.52 15.86
N GLN A 3 25.08 -3.22 16.20
CA GLN A 3 26.21 -3.45 15.30
C GLN A 3 25.87 -4.38 14.11
N LYS A 4 24.99 -5.38 14.29
CA LYS A 4 24.51 -6.26 13.20
C LYS A 4 23.60 -5.46 12.26
N ILE A 5 22.70 -4.64 12.82
CA ILE A 5 21.84 -3.73 12.03
C ILE A 5 22.70 -2.77 11.18
N PHE A 6 23.70 -2.14 11.78
CA PHE A 6 24.57 -1.21 11.06
C PHE A 6 25.41 -1.90 9.98
N GLN A 7 25.82 -3.14 10.20
CA GLN A 7 26.51 -3.93 9.17
C GLN A 7 25.61 -4.21 7.97
N ILE A 8 24.36 -4.64 8.20
CA ILE A 8 23.39 -4.90 7.13
C ILE A 8 23.18 -3.64 6.28
N ILE A 9 22.92 -2.50 6.93
CA ILE A 9 22.71 -1.23 6.22
C ILE A 9 23.97 -0.79 5.47
N ALA A 10 25.16 -0.99 6.05
CA ALA A 10 26.42 -0.68 5.41
C ALA A 10 26.64 -1.48 4.13
N ASP A 11 26.29 -2.77 4.14
CA ASP A 11 26.39 -3.66 2.98
C ASP A 11 25.35 -3.30 1.90
N GLU A 12 24.10 -3.00 2.30
CA GLU A 12 23.03 -2.53 1.41
C GLU A 12 23.42 -1.22 0.69
N LEU A 13 23.98 -0.26 1.43
CA LEU A 13 24.39 1.05 0.91
C LEU A 13 25.78 1.06 0.26
N LYS A 14 26.56 -0.02 0.41
CA LYS A 14 27.98 -0.12 0.01
C LYS A 14 28.84 0.99 0.60
N VAL A 15 28.65 1.27 1.89
CA VAL A 15 29.40 2.28 2.65
C VAL A 15 30.06 1.67 3.88
N PRO A 16 31.11 2.29 4.45
CA PRO A 16 31.70 1.81 5.69
C PRO A 16 30.72 1.87 6.86
N VAL A 17 30.69 0.83 7.71
CA VAL A 17 29.85 0.76 8.93
C VAL A 17 29.99 1.98 9.84
N ARG A 18 31.21 2.56 9.91
CA ARG A 18 31.47 3.80 10.67
C ARG A 18 30.59 4.98 10.22
N GLN A 19 30.28 5.07 8.93
CA GLN A 19 29.42 6.12 8.38
C GLN A 19 27.96 5.90 8.79
N VAL A 20 27.49 4.64 8.73
CA VAL A 20 26.15 4.27 9.18
C VAL A 20 25.97 4.55 10.66
N ASN A 21 26.94 4.17 11.49
CA ASN A 21 26.91 4.41 12.93
C ASN A 21 26.85 5.92 13.25
N ALA A 22 27.70 6.73 12.60
CA ALA A 22 27.69 8.17 12.77
C ALA A 22 26.37 8.81 12.34
N ALA A 23 25.81 8.41 11.21
CA ALA A 23 24.52 8.90 10.74
C ALA A 23 23.36 8.46 11.64
N ALA A 24 23.33 7.20 12.06
CA ALA A 24 22.30 6.68 12.98
C ALA A 24 22.31 7.43 14.31
N GLY A 25 23.49 7.70 14.89
CA GLY A 25 23.59 8.49 16.12
C GLY A 25 23.03 9.91 15.96
N LEU A 26 23.31 10.57 14.84
CA LEU A 26 22.76 11.89 14.56
C LEU A 26 21.23 11.85 14.40
N LEU A 27 20.68 10.83 13.74
CA LEU A 27 19.22 10.66 13.61
C LEU A 27 18.56 10.38 14.97
N ASP A 28 19.19 9.56 15.82
CA ASP A 28 18.71 9.26 17.18
C ASP A 28 18.70 10.49 18.09
N GLU A 29 19.61 11.45 17.86
CA GLU A 29 19.62 12.77 18.50
C GLU A 29 18.50 13.70 18.00
N GLY A 30 17.68 13.25 17.06
CA GLY A 30 16.57 14.02 16.48
C GLY A 30 16.98 14.96 15.33
N ASN A 31 18.20 14.82 14.80
CA ASN A 31 18.60 15.59 13.62
C ASN A 31 17.85 15.08 12.38
N THR A 32 17.40 15.99 11.51
CA THR A 32 16.73 15.62 10.27
C THR A 32 17.73 15.23 9.18
N VAL A 33 17.31 14.40 8.22
CA VAL A 33 18.14 14.02 7.07
C VAL A 33 18.71 15.25 6.34
N PRO A 34 17.94 16.30 6.00
CA PRO A 34 18.50 17.49 5.36
C PRO A 34 19.56 18.21 6.22
N PHE A 35 19.37 18.25 7.55
CA PHE A 35 20.34 18.84 8.46
C PHE A 35 21.65 18.04 8.47
N VAL A 36 21.57 16.72 8.59
CA VAL A 36 22.74 15.83 8.58
C VAL A 36 23.50 15.94 7.26
N ALA A 37 22.77 15.84 6.14
CA ALA A 37 23.35 15.89 4.81
C ALA A 37 24.05 17.23 4.53
N ARG A 38 23.58 18.34 5.10
CA ARG A 38 24.16 19.67 4.87
C ARG A 38 25.23 20.06 5.87
N TYR A 39 25.01 19.81 7.17
CA TYR A 39 25.81 20.38 8.26
C TYR A 39 26.63 19.34 9.05
N ARG A 40 26.51 18.05 8.69
CA ARG A 40 27.24 16.95 9.35
C ARG A 40 27.96 16.04 8.36
N LYS A 41 28.27 16.54 7.15
CA LYS A 41 28.99 15.79 6.11
C LYS A 41 30.30 15.19 6.59
N GLU A 42 31.08 15.93 7.37
CA GLU A 42 32.37 15.45 7.86
C GLU A 42 32.20 14.27 8.85
N VAL A 43 31.16 14.33 9.67
CA VAL A 43 30.83 13.30 10.66
C VAL A 43 30.34 12.03 9.98
N THR A 44 29.52 12.15 8.94
CA THR A 44 29.01 11.00 8.17
C THR A 44 29.98 10.51 7.10
N GLY A 45 31.09 11.21 6.87
CA GLY A 45 32.03 10.90 5.78
C GLY A 45 31.46 11.13 4.38
N GLY A 46 30.50 12.05 4.25
CA GLY A 46 29.97 12.52 2.97
C GLY A 46 28.75 11.75 2.44
N LEU A 47 27.98 11.07 3.30
CA LEU A 47 26.70 10.47 2.89
C LEU A 47 25.77 11.53 2.29
N ASP A 48 25.18 11.23 1.13
CA ASP A 48 24.23 12.11 0.46
C ASP A 48 22.79 11.94 0.98
N ASP A 49 21.89 12.84 0.57
CA ASP A 49 20.47 12.82 0.94
C ASP A 49 19.78 11.48 0.63
N THR A 50 20.12 10.84 -0.49
CA THR A 50 19.50 9.57 -0.91
C THR A 50 19.93 8.45 0.03
N GLN A 51 21.24 8.34 0.27
CA GLN A 51 21.80 7.36 1.18
C GLN A 51 21.27 7.54 2.61
N LEU A 52 21.16 8.77 3.10
CA LEU A 52 20.63 9.06 4.43
C LEU A 52 19.15 8.73 4.57
N ARG A 53 18.33 8.95 3.53
CA ARG A 53 16.91 8.54 3.53
C ARG A 53 16.75 7.02 3.53
N THR A 54 17.54 6.31 2.73
CA THR A 54 17.54 4.84 2.76
C THR A 54 18.03 4.31 4.10
N LEU A 55 19.06 4.94 4.68
CA LEU A 55 19.55 4.59 6.02
C LEU A 55 18.43 4.74 7.07
N ASP A 56 17.75 5.87 7.10
CA ASP A 56 16.70 6.17 8.08
C ASP A 56 15.53 5.16 8.01
N SER A 57 15.06 4.86 6.80
CA SER A 57 13.97 3.89 6.60
C SER A 57 14.38 2.45 6.95
N ARG A 58 15.58 2.02 6.53
CA ARG A 58 16.11 0.69 6.84
C ARG A 58 16.44 0.53 8.32
N LEU A 59 16.98 1.56 8.96
CA LEU A 59 17.25 1.57 10.39
C LEU A 59 15.97 1.37 11.19
N SER A 60 14.90 2.10 10.84
CA SER A 60 13.59 1.96 11.46
C SER A 60 13.04 0.54 11.30
N TYR A 61 13.02 0.01 10.07
CA TYR A 61 12.54 -1.36 9.80
C TYR A 61 13.31 -2.44 10.58
N LEU A 62 14.65 -2.37 10.58
CA LEU A 62 15.49 -3.38 11.21
C LEU A 62 15.39 -3.32 12.75
N ARG A 63 15.17 -2.13 13.32
CA ARG A 63 14.89 -1.97 14.76
C ARG A 63 13.54 -2.59 15.14
N GLU A 64 12.49 -2.33 14.38
CA GLU A 64 11.18 -2.95 14.61
C GLU A 64 11.25 -4.48 14.49
N LEU A 65 12.00 -4.99 13.50
CA LEU A 65 12.24 -6.42 13.35
C LEU A 65 12.95 -7.01 14.58
N ASP A 66 13.97 -6.34 15.11
CA ASP A 66 14.72 -6.80 16.28
C ASP A 66 13.90 -6.72 17.58
N GLU A 67 13.12 -5.66 17.76
CA GLU A 67 12.19 -5.53 18.89
C GLU A 67 11.14 -6.67 18.87
N ARG A 68 10.59 -6.94 17.68
CA ARG A 68 9.66 -8.05 17.49
C ARG A 68 10.32 -9.41 17.76
N ARG A 69 11.56 -9.59 17.32
CA ARG A 69 12.36 -10.79 17.56
C ARG A 69 12.53 -11.05 19.05
N GLN A 70 12.92 -10.03 19.81
CA GLN A 70 13.07 -10.14 21.27
C GLN A 70 11.74 -10.46 21.96
N THR A 71 10.64 -9.88 21.50
CA THR A 71 9.29 -10.18 22.02
C THR A 71 8.92 -11.64 21.80
N ILE A 72 9.22 -12.18 20.61
CA ILE A 72 8.96 -13.58 20.26
C ILE A 72 9.82 -14.53 21.09
N LEU A 73 11.12 -14.27 21.21
CA LEU A 73 12.03 -15.07 22.04
C LEU A 73 11.51 -15.19 23.48
N ARG A 74 11.17 -14.05 24.10
CA ARG A 74 10.61 -14.03 25.47
C ARG A 74 9.31 -14.82 25.58
N SER A 75 8.39 -14.64 24.63
CA SER A 75 7.11 -15.36 24.62
C SER A 75 7.27 -16.89 24.55
N ILE A 76 8.26 -17.36 23.79
CA ILE A 76 8.56 -18.80 23.65
C ILE A 76 9.32 -19.32 24.89
N GLU A 77 10.23 -18.52 25.43
CA GLU A 77 10.98 -18.81 26.66
C GLU A 77 10.03 -18.94 27.86
N ASP A 78 9.06 -18.02 28.01
CA ASP A 78 8.04 -18.05 29.06
C ASP A 78 7.16 -19.32 29.01
N GLN A 79 7.03 -19.93 27.83
CA GLN A 79 6.34 -21.21 27.64
C GLN A 79 7.24 -22.43 27.89
N GLY A 80 8.53 -22.24 28.15
CA GLY A 80 9.52 -23.30 28.33
C GLY A 80 9.79 -24.10 27.07
N LYS A 81 9.52 -23.53 25.88
CA LYS A 81 9.62 -24.22 24.58
C LYS A 81 10.78 -23.72 23.71
N LEU A 82 11.61 -22.80 24.21
CA LEU A 82 12.73 -22.25 23.47
C LEU A 82 13.90 -23.24 23.45
N THR A 83 14.04 -23.98 22.36
CA THR A 83 15.23 -24.82 22.13
C THR A 83 16.37 -23.98 21.55
N LYS A 84 17.62 -24.47 21.64
CA LYS A 84 18.78 -23.77 21.08
C LYS A 84 18.70 -23.63 19.56
N GLU A 85 18.14 -24.65 18.91
CA GLU A 85 17.94 -24.68 17.47
C GLU A 85 16.94 -23.60 17.05
N LEU A 86 15.79 -23.53 17.72
CA LEU A 86 14.75 -22.52 17.47
C LEU A 86 15.23 -21.11 17.79
N GLU A 87 15.97 -20.93 18.89
CA GLU A 87 16.60 -19.66 19.23
C GLU A 87 17.49 -19.17 18.08
N GLN A 88 18.34 -20.05 17.54
CA GLN A 88 19.21 -19.73 16.43
C GLN A 88 18.43 -19.37 15.15
N GLU A 89 17.38 -20.13 14.81
CA GLU A 89 16.52 -19.83 13.65
C GLU A 89 15.84 -18.46 13.78
N ILE A 90 15.38 -18.08 14.98
CA ILE A 90 14.77 -16.78 15.25
C ILE A 90 15.81 -15.64 15.15
N LEU A 91 17.04 -15.87 15.61
CA LEU A 91 18.14 -14.92 15.50
C LEU A 91 18.62 -14.70 14.06
N ASP A 92 18.48 -15.73 13.22
CA ASP A 92 18.86 -15.72 11.81
C ASP A 92 17.72 -15.29 10.87
N ALA A 93 16.48 -15.24 11.35
CA ALA A 93 15.34 -14.72 10.59
C ALA A 93 15.63 -13.30 10.07
N ASP A 94 15.60 -13.15 8.74
CA ASP A 94 16.03 -11.96 8.01
C ASP A 94 14.87 -10.98 7.70
N ASN A 95 13.63 -11.42 7.89
CA ASN A 95 12.43 -10.64 7.61
C ASN A 95 11.30 -10.93 8.63
N LYS A 96 10.32 -10.02 8.67
CA LYS A 96 9.18 -10.10 9.61
C LYS A 96 8.30 -11.35 9.37
N THR A 97 8.14 -11.77 8.11
CA THR A 97 7.32 -12.93 7.76
C THR A 97 7.90 -14.22 8.32
N ARG A 98 9.19 -14.50 8.04
CA ARG A 98 9.87 -15.68 8.57
C ARG A 98 9.84 -15.72 10.10
N LEU A 99 10.01 -14.56 10.72
CA LEU A 99 9.96 -14.43 12.17
C LEU A 99 8.56 -14.76 12.73
N GLU A 100 7.48 -14.29 12.08
CA GLU A 100 6.11 -14.66 12.48
C GLU A 100 5.81 -16.14 12.20
N ASP A 101 6.30 -16.71 11.11
CA ASP A 101 6.13 -18.13 10.77
C ASP A 101 6.71 -19.03 11.88
N LEU A 102 7.95 -18.77 12.30
CA LEU A 102 8.60 -19.48 13.41
C LEU A 102 7.84 -19.33 14.74
N TYR A 103 7.12 -18.21 14.90
CA TYR A 103 6.33 -17.95 16.10
C TYR A 103 4.92 -18.57 16.06
N LEU A 104 4.40 -18.97 14.89
CA LEU A 104 3.03 -19.47 14.74
C LEU A 104 2.67 -20.60 15.73
N PRO A 105 3.52 -21.63 15.97
CA PRO A 105 3.20 -22.71 16.91
C PRO A 105 3.04 -22.24 18.36
N TYR A 106 3.70 -21.14 18.73
CA TYR A 106 3.79 -20.63 20.10
C TYR A 106 2.89 -19.43 20.35
N LYS A 107 2.29 -18.88 19.30
CA LYS A 107 1.38 -17.74 19.41
C LYS A 107 0.15 -18.14 20.23
N PRO A 108 -0.23 -17.37 21.28
CA PRO A 108 -1.42 -17.65 22.07
C PRO A 108 -2.68 -17.71 21.18
N LYS A 109 -3.42 -18.81 21.24
CA LYS A 109 -4.61 -19.06 20.42
C LYS A 109 -5.84 -19.28 21.29
N ARG A 110 -7.01 -18.95 20.72
CA ARG A 110 -8.29 -19.44 21.24
C ARG A 110 -8.29 -20.97 21.16
N ARG A 111 -8.97 -21.63 22.09
CA ARG A 111 -9.08 -23.10 22.16
C ARG A 111 -9.57 -23.66 20.81
N THR A 112 -8.65 -24.20 20.01
CA THR A 112 -8.91 -24.70 18.65
C THR A 112 -9.41 -26.13 18.67
N LYS A 113 -9.89 -26.65 17.52
CA LYS A 113 -10.26 -28.07 17.42
C LYS A 113 -9.05 -28.97 17.63
N GLY A 114 -7.86 -28.59 17.14
CA GLY A 114 -6.62 -29.31 17.40
C GLY A 114 -6.28 -29.34 18.88
N GLN A 115 -6.34 -28.19 19.57
CA GLN A 115 -6.06 -28.11 21.01
C GLN A 115 -7.05 -28.95 21.85
N ILE A 116 -8.34 -28.93 21.52
CA ILE A 116 -9.35 -29.78 22.17
C ILE A 116 -9.02 -31.26 21.96
N ALA A 117 -8.58 -31.64 20.76
CA ALA A 117 -8.18 -33.02 20.46
C ALA A 117 -6.91 -33.43 21.21
N ILE A 118 -5.91 -32.55 21.36
CA ILE A 118 -4.71 -32.79 22.18
C ILE A 118 -5.11 -33.00 23.64
N GLU A 119 -5.95 -32.13 24.20
CA GLU A 119 -6.46 -32.25 25.57
C GLU A 119 -7.29 -33.53 25.79
N ALA A 120 -7.98 -34.01 24.76
CA ALA A 120 -8.70 -35.28 24.77
C ALA A 120 -7.75 -36.51 24.70
N GLY A 121 -6.46 -36.31 24.41
CA GLY A 121 -5.45 -37.36 24.31
C GLY A 121 -5.35 -38.00 22.93
N LEU A 122 -5.77 -37.31 21.86
CA LEU A 122 -5.75 -37.82 20.48
C LEU A 122 -4.40 -37.57 19.75
N GLU A 123 -3.45 -36.92 20.40
CA GLU A 123 -2.13 -36.64 19.81
C GLU A 123 -1.35 -37.93 19.43
N PRO A 124 -1.27 -38.97 20.28
CA PRO A 124 -0.62 -40.23 19.89
C PRO A 124 -1.31 -40.95 18.72
N LEU A 125 -2.64 -40.82 18.58
CA LEU A 125 -3.39 -41.35 17.43
C LEU A 125 -2.97 -40.65 16.14
N ALA A 126 -2.86 -39.32 16.17
CA ALA A 126 -2.42 -38.52 15.04
C ALA A 126 -1.00 -38.90 14.60
N ASP A 127 -0.06 -39.00 15.55
CA ASP A 127 1.34 -39.35 15.27
C ASP A 127 1.48 -40.77 14.72
N SER A 128 0.75 -41.72 15.31
CA SER A 128 0.77 -43.13 14.88
C SER A 128 0.29 -43.29 13.44
N LEU A 129 -0.86 -42.71 13.10
CA LEU A 129 -1.44 -42.81 11.75
C LEU A 129 -0.66 -42.02 10.70
N TRP A 130 0.02 -40.94 11.10
CA TRP A 130 0.87 -40.15 10.21
C TRP A 130 2.13 -40.92 9.81
N THR A 131 2.76 -41.60 10.78
CA THR A 131 4.04 -42.30 10.60
C THR A 131 3.89 -43.74 10.09
N ASN A 132 2.78 -44.43 10.39
CA ASN A 132 2.60 -45.84 10.06
C ASN A 132 1.50 -46.05 8.99
N PRO A 133 1.87 -46.14 7.70
CA PRO A 133 0.91 -46.25 6.59
C PRO A 133 0.01 -47.49 6.63
N ASN A 134 0.51 -48.57 7.25
CA ASN A 134 -0.12 -49.88 7.24
C ASN A 134 -1.20 -50.07 8.32
N GLN A 135 -1.41 -49.07 9.18
CA GLN A 135 -2.44 -49.14 10.21
C GLN A 135 -3.82 -48.87 9.65
N GLN A 136 -4.81 -49.65 10.09
CA GLN A 136 -6.23 -49.41 9.79
C GLN A 136 -6.74 -48.26 10.67
N PRO A 137 -7.06 -47.07 10.12
CA PRO A 137 -7.37 -45.89 10.93
C PRO A 137 -8.50 -46.12 11.95
N GLU A 138 -9.58 -46.75 11.54
CA GLU A 138 -10.75 -47.03 12.38
C GLU A 138 -10.41 -47.98 13.54
N GLN A 139 -9.54 -48.98 13.31
CA GLN A 139 -9.13 -49.92 14.35
C GLN A 139 -8.27 -49.23 15.40
N VAL A 140 -7.29 -48.42 14.98
CA VAL A 140 -6.43 -47.70 15.93
C VAL A 140 -7.24 -46.63 16.66
N ALA A 141 -8.17 -45.96 16.00
CA ALA A 141 -9.03 -44.94 16.58
C ALA A 141 -9.96 -45.49 17.67
N SER A 142 -10.38 -46.75 17.60
CA SER A 142 -11.26 -47.38 18.61
C SER A 142 -10.69 -47.30 20.04
N ALA A 143 -9.36 -47.36 20.19
CA ALA A 143 -8.68 -47.26 21.48
C ALA A 143 -8.73 -45.84 22.10
N TYR A 144 -9.13 -44.84 21.33
CA TYR A 144 -9.16 -43.43 21.72
C TYR A 144 -10.60 -42.88 21.86
N VAL A 145 -11.62 -43.72 21.73
CA VAL A 145 -13.02 -43.33 21.96
C VAL A 145 -13.23 -43.09 23.45
N ALA A 146 -13.60 -41.87 23.80
CA ALA A 146 -13.75 -41.39 25.17
C ALA A 146 -14.87 -40.33 25.21
N ALA A 147 -16.11 -40.78 25.38
CA ALA A 147 -17.28 -39.90 25.37
C ALA A 147 -17.23 -38.82 26.47
N ASP A 148 -16.62 -39.13 27.62
CA ASP A 148 -16.36 -38.22 28.73
C ASP A 148 -15.39 -37.08 28.35
N LYS A 149 -14.52 -37.30 27.37
CA LYS A 149 -13.59 -36.31 26.81
C LYS A 149 -14.11 -35.66 25.52
N GLY A 150 -15.38 -35.89 25.17
CA GLY A 150 -16.00 -35.34 23.96
C GLY A 150 -15.67 -36.10 22.67
N VAL A 151 -15.11 -37.31 22.76
CA VAL A 151 -14.80 -38.19 21.62
C VAL A 151 -15.84 -39.31 21.57
N ALA A 152 -16.94 -39.08 20.85
CA ALA A 152 -18.12 -39.95 20.89
C ALA A 152 -17.96 -41.28 20.15
N ASP A 153 -17.17 -41.31 19.08
CA ASP A 153 -16.97 -42.46 18.20
C ASP A 153 -15.59 -42.41 17.50
N GLU A 154 -15.24 -43.44 16.74
CA GLU A 154 -13.99 -43.54 16.00
C GLU A 154 -13.83 -42.39 14.99
N LYS A 155 -14.94 -41.95 14.40
CA LYS A 155 -14.97 -40.84 13.45
C LYS A 155 -14.57 -39.53 14.14
N ALA A 156 -15.09 -39.25 15.33
CA ALA A 156 -14.71 -38.09 16.13
C ALA A 156 -13.23 -38.14 16.53
N ALA A 157 -12.70 -39.33 16.86
CA ALA A 157 -11.28 -39.51 17.14
C ALA A 157 -10.41 -39.20 15.92
N LEU A 158 -10.78 -39.72 14.73
CA LEU A 158 -10.08 -39.47 13.46
C LEU A 158 -10.18 -38.01 13.00
N ASP A 159 -11.33 -37.35 13.20
CA ASP A 159 -11.51 -35.94 12.90
C ASP A 159 -10.69 -35.05 13.84
N GLY A 160 -10.60 -35.41 15.13
CA GLY A 160 -9.74 -34.75 16.10
C GLY A 160 -8.26 -34.91 15.76
N ALA A 161 -7.80 -36.14 15.47
CA ALA A 161 -6.44 -36.40 15.02
C ALA A 161 -6.10 -35.65 13.71
N ARG A 162 -7.04 -35.56 12.77
CA ARG A 162 -6.89 -34.76 11.54
C ARG A 162 -6.72 -33.28 11.86
N ALA A 163 -7.50 -32.73 12.80
CA ALA A 163 -7.40 -31.33 13.20
C ALA A 163 -6.02 -30.99 13.80
N ILE A 164 -5.43 -31.91 14.58
CA ILE A 164 -4.07 -31.76 15.12
C ILE A 164 -3.06 -31.61 13.98
N LEU A 165 -3.05 -32.55 13.03
CA LEU A 165 -2.10 -32.53 11.92
C LEU A 165 -2.32 -31.34 10.99
N MET A 166 -3.57 -30.97 10.72
CA MET A 166 -3.87 -29.77 9.92
C MET A 166 -3.31 -28.49 10.54
N GLU A 167 -3.35 -28.37 11.87
CA GLU A 167 -2.77 -27.21 12.58
C GLU A 167 -1.24 -27.24 12.53
N ARG A 168 -0.61 -28.41 12.75
CA ARG A 168 0.86 -28.54 12.62
C ARG A 168 1.35 -28.22 11.21
N ILE A 169 0.69 -28.74 10.18
CA ILE A 169 1.03 -28.45 8.77
C ILE A 169 0.89 -26.96 8.46
N ALA A 170 -0.13 -26.30 9.02
CA ALA A 170 -0.39 -24.88 8.76
C ALA A 170 0.55 -23.92 9.49
N GLU A 171 1.39 -24.44 10.39
CA GLU A 171 2.26 -23.66 11.27
C GLU A 171 3.74 -24.05 11.12
N ASP A 172 4.04 -24.93 10.16
CA ASP A 172 5.41 -25.30 9.80
C ASP A 172 6.03 -24.20 8.94
N ALA A 173 7.02 -23.50 9.51
CA ALA A 173 7.62 -22.33 8.91
C ALA A 173 8.35 -22.61 7.58
N ASP A 174 9.01 -23.78 7.46
CA ASP A 174 9.77 -24.14 6.25
C ASP A 174 8.84 -24.58 5.12
N LEU A 175 7.78 -25.30 5.46
CA LEU A 175 6.73 -25.64 4.51
C LEU A 175 6.02 -24.39 3.99
N LEU A 176 5.66 -23.46 4.89
CA LEU A 176 5.03 -22.20 4.50
C LEU A 176 5.91 -21.41 3.54
N GLU A 177 7.22 -21.30 3.80
CA GLU A 177 8.14 -20.63 2.89
C GLU A 177 8.22 -21.33 1.52
N ARG A 178 8.28 -22.66 1.49
CA ARG A 178 8.30 -23.42 0.23
C ARG A 178 7.03 -23.19 -0.60
N LEU A 179 5.86 -23.21 0.04
CA LEU A 179 4.58 -22.96 -0.60
C LEU A 179 4.43 -21.50 -1.03
N ARG A 180 4.84 -20.55 -0.20
CA ARG A 180 4.88 -19.11 -0.52
C ARG A 180 5.74 -18.85 -1.75
N SER A 181 6.94 -19.40 -1.82
CA SER A 181 7.80 -19.25 -3.00
C SER A 181 7.17 -19.86 -4.24
N TYR A 182 6.48 -20.99 -4.13
CA TYR A 182 5.77 -21.60 -5.26
C TYR A 182 4.63 -20.69 -5.74
N LEU A 183 3.74 -20.27 -4.84
CA LEU A 183 2.59 -19.44 -5.15
C LEU A 183 3.00 -18.10 -5.76
N ASN A 184 4.02 -17.44 -5.22
CA ASN A 184 4.49 -16.18 -5.79
C ASN A 184 4.93 -16.33 -7.26
N LYS A 185 5.51 -17.48 -7.63
CA LYS A 185 5.98 -17.76 -9.00
C LYS A 185 4.87 -18.23 -9.94
N HIS A 186 3.93 -19.04 -9.45
CA HIS A 186 3.00 -19.80 -10.31
C HIS A 186 1.54 -19.40 -10.16
N ALA A 187 1.15 -18.80 -9.03
CA ALA A 187 -0.24 -18.49 -8.78
C ALA A 187 -0.72 -17.29 -9.60
N VAL A 188 -2.00 -17.34 -9.95
CA VAL A 188 -2.70 -16.30 -10.71
C VAL A 188 -3.70 -15.62 -9.79
N LEU A 189 -3.60 -14.30 -9.70
CA LEU A 189 -4.62 -13.46 -9.09
C LEU A 189 -5.83 -13.43 -10.03
N GLN A 190 -6.99 -13.82 -9.51
CA GLN A 190 -8.25 -13.81 -10.25
C GLN A 190 -9.17 -12.75 -9.65
N SER A 191 -9.68 -11.87 -10.51
CA SER A 191 -10.70 -10.87 -10.17
C SER A 191 -12.01 -11.19 -10.86
N ARG A 192 -13.09 -11.26 -10.10
CA ARG A 192 -14.45 -11.51 -10.60
C ARG A 192 -15.44 -10.49 -10.04
N VAL A 193 -16.40 -10.06 -10.84
CA VAL A 193 -17.49 -9.20 -10.35
C VAL A 193 -18.39 -9.96 -9.36
N VAL A 194 -18.80 -9.29 -8.29
CA VAL A 194 -19.82 -9.84 -7.38
C VAL A 194 -21.15 -9.90 -8.14
N THR A 195 -21.80 -11.06 -8.16
CA THR A 195 -23.08 -11.25 -8.85
C THR A 195 -24.11 -10.20 -8.44
N GLY A 196 -24.67 -9.48 -9.43
CA GLY A 196 -25.67 -8.43 -9.21
C GLY A 196 -25.09 -7.03 -8.95
N LYS A 197 -23.76 -6.87 -8.95
CA LYS A 197 -23.07 -5.58 -8.78
C LYS A 197 -22.49 -5.01 -10.08
N GLU A 198 -22.85 -5.55 -11.24
CA GLU A 198 -22.26 -5.20 -12.53
C GLU A 198 -22.50 -3.72 -12.90
N ARG A 199 -23.71 -3.19 -12.60
CA ARG A 199 -24.04 -1.78 -12.88
C ARG A 199 -23.41 -0.81 -11.87
N GLU A 200 -23.40 -1.18 -10.59
CA GLU A 200 -22.79 -0.36 -9.53
C GLU A 200 -21.26 -0.31 -9.68
N GLY A 201 -20.67 -1.41 -10.16
CA GLY A 201 -19.25 -1.60 -10.36
C GLY A 201 -18.71 -1.20 -11.73
N GLU A 202 -19.46 -0.48 -12.59
CA GLU A 202 -19.07 -0.16 -13.99
C GLU A 202 -17.65 0.46 -14.08
N LYS A 203 -17.22 1.21 -13.05
CA LYS A 203 -15.86 1.79 -12.97
C LYS A 203 -14.74 0.76 -12.85
N PHE A 204 -15.05 -0.49 -12.52
CA PHE A 204 -14.13 -1.62 -12.39
C PHE A 204 -14.34 -2.68 -13.49
N LYS A 205 -15.03 -2.32 -14.58
CA LYS A 205 -15.40 -3.23 -15.67
C LYS A 205 -14.22 -4.01 -16.26
N ASP A 206 -13.06 -3.37 -16.36
CA ASP A 206 -11.82 -4.00 -16.85
C ASP A 206 -11.36 -5.18 -15.97
N TYR A 207 -11.88 -5.28 -14.74
CA TYR A 207 -11.53 -6.30 -13.75
C TYR A 207 -12.67 -7.26 -13.42
N PHE A 208 -13.80 -7.24 -14.16
CA PHE A 208 -14.94 -8.13 -13.93
C PHE A 208 -14.62 -9.60 -14.22
N GLU A 209 -13.71 -9.85 -15.15
CA GLU A 209 -13.19 -11.16 -15.49
C GLU A 209 -11.73 -11.00 -15.91
N HIS A 210 -10.85 -10.91 -14.91
CA HIS A 210 -9.43 -10.63 -15.14
C HIS A 210 -8.55 -11.59 -14.36
N ASP A 211 -7.55 -12.14 -15.02
CA ASP A 211 -6.60 -13.11 -14.49
C ASP A 211 -5.17 -12.67 -14.84
N GLU A 212 -4.29 -12.59 -13.85
CA GLU A 212 -2.87 -12.31 -14.09
C GLU A 212 -1.94 -12.93 -13.03
N PRO A 213 -0.67 -13.27 -13.38
CA PRO A 213 0.27 -13.80 -12.40
C PRO A 213 0.53 -12.83 -11.24
N ILE A 214 0.46 -13.32 -10.00
CA ILE A 214 0.57 -12.45 -8.80
C ILE A 214 1.92 -11.70 -8.73
N SER A 215 3.01 -12.33 -9.17
CA SER A 215 4.34 -11.69 -9.19
C SER A 215 4.49 -10.55 -10.20
N ARG A 216 3.54 -10.41 -11.14
CA ARG A 216 3.62 -9.46 -12.26
C ARG A 216 2.52 -8.40 -12.24
N VAL A 217 1.68 -8.37 -11.20
CA VAL A 217 0.61 -7.37 -11.09
C VAL A 217 1.22 -5.97 -10.94
N PRO A 218 0.96 -5.04 -11.87
CA PRO A 218 1.38 -3.65 -11.75
C PRO A 218 0.65 -2.95 -10.59
N SER A 219 1.33 -2.02 -9.91
CA SER A 219 0.78 -1.30 -8.75
C SER A 219 -0.63 -0.73 -8.98
N HIS A 220 -0.85 0.00 -10.07
CA HIS A 220 -2.14 0.63 -10.36
C HIS A 220 -3.28 -0.38 -10.53
N ARG A 221 -3.03 -1.56 -11.10
CA ARG A 221 -4.04 -2.62 -11.25
C ARG A 221 -4.31 -3.32 -9.92
N ALA A 222 -3.27 -3.61 -9.14
CA ALA A 222 -3.42 -4.18 -7.80
C ALA A 222 -4.30 -3.27 -6.92
N LEU A 223 -4.01 -1.97 -6.88
CA LEU A 223 -4.78 -0.99 -6.11
C LEU A 223 -6.23 -0.84 -6.62
N ALA A 224 -6.45 -0.85 -7.94
CA ALA A 224 -7.79 -0.80 -8.52
C ALA A 224 -8.63 -2.03 -8.15
N MET A 225 -8.05 -3.23 -8.27
CA MET A 225 -8.70 -4.49 -7.89
C MET A 225 -9.01 -4.54 -6.39
N LEU A 226 -8.04 -4.18 -5.53
CA LEU A 226 -8.23 -4.12 -4.08
C LEU A 226 -9.30 -3.09 -3.68
N ARG A 227 -9.35 -1.95 -4.36
CA ARG A 227 -10.40 -0.96 -4.17
C ARG A 227 -11.77 -1.52 -4.56
N GLY A 228 -11.89 -2.18 -5.70
CA GLY A 228 -13.13 -2.83 -6.11
C GLY A 228 -13.60 -3.89 -5.12
N ARG A 229 -12.67 -4.65 -4.52
CA ARG A 229 -12.96 -5.59 -3.43
C ARG A 229 -13.48 -4.87 -2.17
N ASN A 230 -12.79 -3.82 -1.73
CA ASN A 230 -13.16 -3.07 -0.52
C ASN A 230 -14.51 -2.35 -0.65
N GLU A 231 -14.85 -1.90 -1.86
CA GLU A 231 -16.15 -1.31 -2.17
C GLU A 231 -17.25 -2.38 -2.39
N GLY A 232 -16.93 -3.68 -2.30
CA GLY A 232 -17.89 -4.77 -2.43
C GLY A 232 -18.34 -5.06 -3.87
N MET A 233 -17.57 -4.60 -4.87
CA MET A 233 -17.89 -4.77 -6.29
C MET A 233 -17.16 -5.96 -6.92
N LEU A 234 -15.96 -6.29 -6.44
CA LEU A 234 -15.12 -7.39 -6.93
C LEU A 234 -14.86 -8.43 -5.84
N GLN A 235 -14.62 -9.67 -6.25
CA GLN A 235 -14.03 -10.74 -5.47
C GLN A 235 -12.64 -11.03 -6.04
N LEU A 236 -11.66 -11.11 -5.14
CA LEU A 236 -10.29 -11.51 -5.48
C LEU A 236 -10.01 -12.86 -4.84
N ALA A 237 -9.38 -13.75 -5.60
CA ALA A 237 -8.93 -15.05 -5.14
C ALA A 237 -7.56 -15.36 -5.74
N LEU A 238 -6.78 -16.21 -5.06
CA LEU A 238 -5.51 -16.69 -5.59
C LEU A 238 -5.65 -18.11 -6.11
N ASN A 239 -5.51 -18.30 -7.42
CA ASN A 239 -5.51 -19.63 -8.03
C ASN A 239 -4.08 -20.20 -8.05
N ALA A 240 -3.83 -21.20 -7.22
CA ALA A 240 -2.55 -21.90 -7.13
C ALA A 240 -2.24 -22.79 -8.34
N ASP A 241 -3.25 -23.22 -9.09
CA ASP A 241 -3.16 -24.18 -10.18
C ASP A 241 -3.89 -23.67 -11.44
N PRO A 242 -3.43 -22.56 -12.05
CA PRO A 242 -4.15 -21.86 -13.12
C PRO A 242 -4.35 -22.67 -14.41
N GLN A 243 -3.52 -23.69 -14.64
CA GLN A 243 -3.60 -24.56 -15.82
C GLN A 243 -4.42 -25.82 -15.60
N GLN A 244 -4.89 -26.04 -14.36
CA GLN A 244 -5.63 -27.24 -14.02
C GLN A 244 -7.10 -27.10 -14.39
N ASP A 245 -7.72 -28.20 -14.80
CA ASP A 245 -9.17 -28.26 -14.99
C ASP A 245 -9.89 -27.92 -13.67
N PRO A 246 -10.82 -26.95 -13.65
CA PRO A 246 -11.56 -26.55 -12.45
C PRO A 246 -12.35 -27.68 -11.76
N SER A 247 -12.64 -28.77 -12.47
CA SER A 247 -13.30 -29.97 -11.91
C SER A 247 -12.36 -30.80 -11.01
N ILE A 248 -11.05 -30.67 -11.19
CA ILE A 248 -10.05 -31.35 -10.37
C ILE A 248 -9.87 -30.60 -9.06
N ARG A 249 -10.12 -31.30 -7.94
CA ARG A 249 -10.11 -30.70 -6.59
C ARG A 249 -8.77 -30.80 -5.87
N THR A 250 -7.80 -31.53 -6.41
CA THR A 250 -6.44 -31.62 -5.88
C THR A 250 -5.62 -30.42 -6.32
N SER A 251 -4.60 -30.03 -5.57
CA SER A 251 -3.68 -28.95 -5.94
C SER A 251 -2.26 -29.48 -6.00
N HIS A 252 -1.40 -28.90 -6.84
CA HIS A 252 0.03 -29.21 -6.77
C HIS A 252 0.63 -28.88 -5.40
N CYS A 253 0.06 -27.92 -4.68
CA CYS A 253 0.46 -27.62 -3.31
C CYS A 253 0.25 -28.79 -2.34
N GLU A 254 -0.74 -29.65 -2.59
CA GLU A 254 -0.92 -30.89 -1.80
C GLU A 254 0.26 -31.85 -2.03
N THR A 255 0.80 -31.91 -3.25
CA THR A 255 2.02 -32.69 -3.55
C THR A 255 3.24 -32.11 -2.85
N ILE A 256 3.40 -30.78 -2.84
CA ILE A 256 4.50 -30.12 -2.13
C ILE A 256 4.46 -30.46 -0.63
N ILE A 257 3.27 -30.46 -0.02
CA ILE A 257 3.08 -30.85 1.39
C ILE A 257 3.48 -32.32 1.60
N ALA A 258 3.00 -33.23 0.74
CA ALA A 258 3.33 -34.65 0.84
C ALA A 258 4.84 -34.89 0.74
N ASP A 259 5.50 -34.30 -0.26
CA ASP A 259 6.94 -34.41 -0.50
C ASP A 259 7.76 -33.84 0.67
N TYR A 260 7.33 -32.71 1.23
CA TYR A 260 8.00 -32.07 2.37
C TYR A 260 8.04 -32.99 3.60
N TYR A 261 6.94 -33.69 3.89
CA TYR A 261 6.88 -34.66 4.99
C TYR A 261 7.37 -36.07 4.60
N GLY A 262 7.86 -36.27 3.37
CA GLY A 262 8.31 -37.58 2.89
C GLY A 262 7.18 -38.62 2.78
N ILE A 263 5.93 -38.18 2.60
CA ILE A 263 4.77 -39.05 2.53
C ILE A 263 4.57 -39.52 1.09
N THR A 264 4.77 -40.82 0.88
CA THR A 264 4.38 -41.49 -0.35
C THR A 264 2.97 -42.05 -0.18
N LEU A 265 2.01 -41.51 -0.94
CA LEU A 265 0.64 -42.01 -0.97
C LEU A 265 0.53 -43.20 -1.92
N SER A 266 0.11 -44.34 -1.39
CA SER A 266 -0.12 -45.59 -2.10
C SER A 266 -1.55 -46.11 -1.79
N ASP A 267 -1.74 -47.43 -1.82
CA ASP A 267 -2.98 -48.10 -1.39
C ASP A 267 -2.91 -48.60 0.07
N ALA A 268 -1.99 -48.07 0.88
CA ALA A 268 -1.86 -48.51 2.27
C ALA A 268 -3.11 -48.07 3.08
N PRO A 269 -3.53 -48.86 4.08
CA PRO A 269 -4.74 -48.59 4.88
C PRO A 269 -4.93 -47.14 5.36
N ALA A 270 -3.87 -46.48 5.85
CA ALA A 270 -3.94 -45.11 6.34
C ALA A 270 -3.76 -44.04 5.25
N ASP A 271 -3.40 -44.39 4.00
CA ASP A 271 -3.15 -43.41 2.93
C ASP A 271 -4.39 -42.57 2.59
N THR A 272 -5.59 -43.17 2.60
CA THR A 272 -6.83 -42.42 2.35
C THR A 272 -7.02 -41.33 3.40
N TRP A 273 -6.78 -41.64 4.67
CA TRP A 273 -6.89 -40.66 5.75
C TRP A 273 -5.77 -39.60 5.68
N ARG A 274 -4.52 -40.00 5.41
CA ARG A 274 -3.40 -39.04 5.24
C ARG A 274 -3.59 -38.10 4.06
N LYS A 275 -4.13 -38.59 2.94
CA LYS A 275 -4.52 -37.75 1.79
C LYS A 275 -5.58 -36.72 2.17
N GLN A 276 -6.56 -37.11 2.99
CA GLN A 276 -7.57 -36.16 3.51
C GLN A 276 -6.95 -35.12 4.44
N VAL A 277 -6.02 -35.52 5.32
CA VAL A 277 -5.27 -34.58 6.18
C VAL A 277 -4.58 -33.51 5.34
N ILE A 278 -3.79 -33.93 4.33
CA ILE A 278 -3.04 -33.03 3.45
C ILE A 278 -3.99 -32.09 2.68
N SER A 279 -5.02 -32.65 2.05
CA SER A 279 -5.97 -31.85 1.27
C SER A 279 -6.72 -30.83 2.14
N PHE A 280 -7.11 -31.20 3.35
CA PHE A 280 -7.81 -30.29 4.24
C PHE A 280 -6.87 -29.25 4.84
N ALA A 281 -5.63 -29.63 5.19
CA ALA A 281 -4.61 -28.70 5.66
C ALA A 281 -4.36 -27.61 4.60
N TRP A 282 -4.19 -28.02 3.34
CA TRP A 282 -4.09 -27.09 2.21
C TRP A 282 -5.32 -26.19 2.11
N ARG A 283 -6.48 -26.77 1.84
CA ARG A 283 -7.69 -26.01 1.40
C ARG A 283 -8.35 -25.18 2.48
N VAL A 284 -8.21 -25.57 3.75
CA VAL A 284 -8.94 -24.93 4.86
C VAL A 284 -8.04 -24.00 5.69
N LYS A 285 -6.72 -24.24 5.69
CA LYS A 285 -5.78 -23.50 6.53
C LYS A 285 -4.71 -22.80 5.70
N VAL A 286 -3.85 -23.58 5.03
CA VAL A 286 -2.62 -23.07 4.41
C VAL A 286 -2.94 -22.13 3.25
N SER A 287 -3.85 -22.50 2.34
CA SER A 287 -4.19 -21.68 1.17
C SER A 287 -4.78 -20.34 1.58
N MET A 288 -5.68 -20.32 2.56
CA MET A 288 -6.31 -19.09 3.07
C MET A 288 -5.29 -18.17 3.76
N HIS A 289 -4.37 -18.76 4.52
CA HIS A 289 -3.30 -18.03 5.19
C HIS A 289 -2.36 -17.39 4.15
N LEU A 290 -1.84 -18.18 3.22
CA LEU A 290 -0.92 -17.70 2.17
C LEU A 290 -1.59 -16.73 1.20
N GLU A 291 -2.86 -16.91 0.86
CA GLU A 291 -3.60 -15.94 0.05
C GLU A 291 -3.67 -14.58 0.75
N THR A 292 -4.04 -14.56 2.04
CA THR A 292 -4.12 -13.31 2.82
C THR A 292 -2.75 -12.62 2.90
N GLU A 293 -1.71 -13.40 3.12
CA GLU A 293 -0.34 -12.91 3.22
C GLU A 293 0.16 -12.33 1.88
N LEU A 294 0.05 -13.09 0.79
CA LEU A 294 0.50 -12.66 -0.53
C LEU A 294 -0.29 -11.46 -1.05
N MET A 295 -1.59 -11.39 -0.76
CA MET A 295 -2.40 -10.20 -1.06
C MET A 295 -1.91 -8.97 -0.29
N SER A 296 -1.49 -9.16 0.97
CA SER A 296 -0.96 -8.07 1.80
C SER A 296 0.39 -7.59 1.30
N ILE A 297 1.29 -8.51 0.91
CA ILE A 297 2.59 -8.19 0.31
C ILE A 297 2.40 -7.46 -1.02
N MET A 298 1.50 -7.95 -1.89
CA MET A 298 1.17 -7.28 -3.16
C MET A 298 0.64 -5.87 -2.92
N LYS A 299 -0.25 -5.70 -1.93
CA LYS A 299 -0.79 -4.39 -1.55
C LYS A 299 0.31 -3.44 -1.09
N GLU A 300 1.16 -3.86 -0.15
CA GLU A 300 2.24 -3.03 0.39
C GLU A 300 3.19 -2.57 -0.72
N LYS A 301 3.61 -3.50 -1.59
CA LYS A 301 4.44 -3.16 -2.75
C LYS A 301 3.76 -2.16 -3.69
N ALA A 302 2.47 -2.36 -3.97
CA ALA A 302 1.71 -1.47 -4.82
C ALA A 302 1.56 -0.07 -4.21
N GLU A 303 1.31 0.01 -2.91
CA GLU A 303 1.24 1.28 -2.17
C GLU A 303 2.58 2.02 -2.23
N VAL A 304 3.71 1.36 -1.96
CA VAL A 304 5.05 1.98 -2.02
C VAL A 304 5.32 2.57 -3.41
N GLU A 305 5.12 1.79 -4.48
CA GLU A 305 5.34 2.26 -5.86
C GLU A 305 4.43 3.45 -6.21
N ALA A 306 3.15 3.41 -5.81
CA ALA A 306 2.23 4.52 -6.05
C ALA A 306 2.65 5.80 -5.31
N ILE A 307 3.17 5.66 -4.09
CA ILE A 307 3.67 6.79 -3.30
C ILE A 307 4.94 7.36 -3.93
N GLU A 308 5.86 6.54 -4.43
CA GLU A 308 7.07 7.02 -5.11
C GLU A 308 6.75 7.84 -6.36
N VAL A 309 5.84 7.34 -7.22
CA VAL A 309 5.37 8.08 -8.40
C VAL A 309 4.74 9.41 -8.00
N PHE A 310 3.92 9.41 -6.95
CA PHE A 310 3.35 10.65 -6.45
C PHE A 310 4.41 11.61 -5.89
N ALA A 311 5.35 11.12 -5.08
CA ALA A 311 6.39 11.93 -4.49
C ALA A 311 7.23 12.61 -5.58
N SER A 312 7.52 11.89 -6.67
CA SER A 312 8.16 12.46 -7.87
C SER A 312 7.30 13.57 -8.49
N ASN A 313 6.01 13.31 -8.73
CA ASN A 313 5.11 14.31 -9.32
C ASN A 313 4.96 15.56 -8.43
N LEU A 314 4.88 15.38 -7.10
CA LEU A 314 4.82 16.49 -6.16
C LEU A 314 6.12 17.28 -6.14
N LYS A 315 7.28 16.60 -6.16
CA LYS A 315 8.58 17.26 -6.27
C LYS A 315 8.66 18.12 -7.53
N ASP A 316 8.24 17.59 -8.67
CA ASP A 316 8.25 18.33 -9.94
C ASP A 316 7.34 19.56 -9.90
N LEU A 317 6.18 19.45 -9.23
CA LEU A 317 5.27 20.59 -9.00
C LEU A 317 5.88 21.64 -8.08
N LEU A 318 6.51 21.23 -6.97
CA LEU A 318 7.13 22.13 -6.00
C LEU A 318 8.39 22.82 -6.55
N MET A 319 9.13 22.13 -7.43
CA MET A 319 10.36 22.62 -8.03
C MET A 319 10.15 23.30 -9.39
N ALA A 320 8.89 23.47 -9.82
CA ALA A 320 8.57 24.19 -11.04
C ALA A 320 9.13 25.62 -10.98
N ALA A 321 9.72 26.08 -12.08
CA ALA A 321 10.38 27.38 -12.13
C ALA A 321 9.37 28.51 -11.83
N PRO A 322 9.65 29.39 -10.85
CA PRO A 322 8.78 30.52 -10.55
C PRO A 322 8.81 31.51 -11.71
N ALA A 323 7.64 32.00 -12.16
CA ALA A 323 7.58 33.07 -13.15
C ALA A 323 8.04 34.42 -12.59
N GLY A 324 8.12 34.52 -11.26
CA GLY A 324 8.64 35.67 -10.53
C GLY A 324 7.58 36.73 -10.21
N PRO A 325 8.03 37.89 -9.71
CA PRO A 325 7.15 38.95 -9.20
C PRO A 325 6.53 39.76 -10.35
N LYS A 326 5.59 39.15 -11.06
CA LYS A 326 4.86 39.75 -12.20
C LYS A 326 3.36 39.81 -11.92
N ALA A 327 2.70 40.88 -12.35
CA ALA A 327 1.25 40.99 -12.18
C ALA A 327 0.56 39.86 -12.96
N THR A 328 -0.30 39.10 -12.29
CA THR A 328 -0.82 37.83 -12.81
C THR A 328 -2.33 37.77 -12.67
N LEU A 329 -3.01 37.41 -13.75
CA LEU A 329 -4.44 37.09 -13.75
C LEU A 329 -4.62 35.57 -13.72
N GLY A 330 -5.22 35.05 -12.66
CA GLY A 330 -5.59 33.63 -12.52
C GLY A 330 -6.99 33.36 -13.03
N LEU A 331 -7.12 32.30 -13.82
CA LEU A 331 -8.37 31.74 -14.32
C LEU A 331 -8.54 30.33 -13.77
N ASP A 332 -9.59 30.12 -13.00
CA ASP A 332 -10.07 28.79 -12.58
C ASP A 332 -11.20 28.36 -13.52
N PRO A 333 -10.94 27.49 -14.51
CA PRO A 333 -11.91 27.15 -15.54
C PRO A 333 -13.18 26.49 -15.01
N GLY A 334 -14.28 26.71 -15.72
CA GLY A 334 -15.55 26.06 -15.40
C GLY A 334 -16.58 26.26 -16.49
N LEU A 335 -17.50 25.30 -16.58
CA LEU A 335 -18.65 25.35 -17.48
C LEU A 335 -19.84 25.99 -16.75
N ARG A 336 -20.70 25.17 -16.12
CA ARG A 336 -21.96 25.58 -15.47
C ARG A 336 -21.79 26.67 -14.41
N THR A 337 -20.71 26.61 -13.62
CA THR A 337 -20.43 27.55 -12.53
C THR A 337 -19.62 28.77 -12.99
N GLY A 338 -19.27 28.85 -14.27
CA GLY A 338 -18.40 29.88 -14.83
C GLY A 338 -16.92 29.68 -14.51
N CYS A 339 -16.09 30.49 -15.16
CA CYS A 339 -14.67 30.60 -14.92
C CYS A 339 -14.43 31.72 -13.90
N LYS A 340 -13.77 31.39 -12.78
CA LYS A 340 -13.48 32.36 -11.73
C LYS A 340 -12.18 33.07 -12.05
N VAL A 341 -12.14 34.35 -11.74
CA VAL A 341 -11.05 35.27 -12.10
C VAL A 341 -10.49 35.88 -10.83
N ALA A 342 -9.17 35.93 -10.74
CA ALA A 342 -8.47 36.72 -9.73
C ALA A 342 -7.30 37.47 -10.37
N VAL A 343 -7.06 38.70 -9.96
CA VAL A 343 -5.88 39.47 -10.35
C VAL A 343 -5.03 39.68 -9.11
N VAL A 344 -3.75 39.32 -9.18
CA VAL A 344 -2.75 39.59 -8.15
C VAL A 344 -1.66 40.50 -8.68
N ASP A 345 -1.16 41.40 -7.84
CA ASP A 345 0.03 42.21 -8.17
C ASP A 345 1.31 41.38 -8.11
N SER A 346 2.46 42.01 -8.40
CA SER A 346 3.79 41.39 -8.35
C SER A 346 4.20 40.83 -6.98
N THR A 347 3.51 41.22 -5.91
CA THR A 347 3.73 40.71 -4.54
C THR A 347 2.78 39.57 -4.16
N GLY A 348 1.83 39.24 -5.03
CA GLY A 348 0.79 38.25 -4.77
C GLY A 348 -0.42 38.81 -4.00
N LYS A 349 -0.53 40.13 -3.82
CA LYS A 349 -1.70 40.77 -3.21
C LYS A 349 -2.86 40.77 -4.21
N VAL A 350 -4.04 40.35 -3.75
CA VAL A 350 -5.25 40.34 -4.58
C VAL A 350 -5.72 41.78 -4.84
N LEU A 351 -5.90 42.12 -6.12
CA LEU A 351 -6.36 43.42 -6.59
C LEU A 351 -7.82 43.41 -7.02
N ALA A 352 -8.27 42.32 -7.64
CA ALA A 352 -9.63 42.15 -8.13
C ALA A 352 -10.00 40.67 -8.26
N THR A 353 -11.30 40.39 -8.19
CA THR A 353 -11.87 39.07 -8.45
C THR A 353 -13.16 39.22 -9.24
N ASP A 354 -13.49 38.25 -10.09
CA ASP A 354 -14.74 38.25 -10.86
C ASP A 354 -15.14 36.81 -11.24
N SER A 355 -16.34 36.64 -11.80
CA SER A 355 -16.83 35.39 -12.36
C SER A 355 -17.38 35.63 -13.77
N ILE A 356 -16.76 34.99 -14.77
CA ILE A 356 -17.15 35.10 -16.17
C ILE A 356 -17.77 33.80 -16.68
N TYR A 357 -18.60 33.89 -17.71
CA TYR A 357 -19.32 32.73 -18.27
C TYR A 357 -19.10 32.60 -19.79
N PRO A 358 -17.85 32.43 -20.27
CA PRO A 358 -17.55 32.37 -21.70
C PRO A 358 -18.12 31.10 -22.37
N HIS A 359 -18.26 30.02 -21.60
CA HIS A 359 -18.58 28.68 -22.10
C HIS A 359 -20.04 28.29 -21.86
N ALA A 360 -20.41 27.08 -22.28
CA ALA A 360 -21.74 26.53 -22.03
C ALA A 360 -22.02 26.41 -20.50
N PRO A 361 -23.27 26.65 -20.06
CA PRO A 361 -24.47 26.91 -20.86
C PRO A 361 -24.70 28.36 -21.28
N GLN A 362 -24.07 29.36 -20.64
CA GLN A 362 -24.40 30.77 -20.85
C GLN A 362 -23.79 31.39 -22.12
N LYS A 363 -22.63 30.89 -22.56
CA LYS A 363 -21.94 31.28 -23.81
C LYS A 363 -21.73 32.81 -23.96
N GLN A 364 -21.41 33.51 -22.88
CA GLN A 364 -21.20 34.97 -22.87
C GLN A 364 -19.77 35.33 -23.28
N TYR A 365 -19.34 34.86 -24.45
CA TYR A 365 -17.95 34.91 -24.91
C TYR A 365 -17.40 36.35 -25.03
N ASP A 366 -18.06 37.20 -25.83
CA ASP A 366 -17.59 38.58 -26.07
C ASP A 366 -17.62 39.44 -24.80
N LYS A 367 -18.64 39.23 -23.95
CA LYS A 367 -18.74 39.91 -22.66
C LYS A 367 -17.58 39.53 -21.74
N ALA A 368 -17.26 38.23 -21.68
CA ALA A 368 -16.11 37.76 -20.91
C ALA A 368 -14.79 38.32 -21.47
N MET A 369 -14.62 38.38 -22.80
CA MET A 369 -13.43 38.99 -23.42
C MET A 369 -13.27 40.45 -22.99
N ALA A 370 -14.34 41.24 -23.02
CA ALA A 370 -14.30 42.65 -22.63
C ALA A 370 -13.89 42.83 -21.16
N VAL A 371 -14.44 42.01 -20.25
CA VAL A 371 -14.10 42.02 -18.83
C VAL A 371 -12.62 41.69 -18.61
N ILE A 372 -12.11 40.61 -19.19
CA ILE A 372 -10.71 40.20 -19.02
C ILE A 372 -9.76 41.22 -19.64
N ALA A 373 -10.07 41.75 -20.83
CA ALA A 373 -9.26 42.82 -21.44
C ALA A 373 -9.18 44.06 -20.55
N GLN A 374 -10.30 44.45 -19.91
CA GLN A 374 -10.34 45.59 -18.99
C GLN A 374 -9.48 45.33 -17.75
N LEU A 375 -9.56 44.14 -17.15
CA LEU A 375 -8.75 43.77 -15.99
C LEU A 375 -7.27 43.75 -16.32
N ILE A 376 -6.88 43.16 -17.46
CA ILE A 376 -5.49 43.13 -17.92
C ILE A 376 -4.94 44.54 -18.07
N LYS A 377 -5.66 45.44 -18.74
CA LYS A 377 -5.22 46.83 -18.95
C LYS A 377 -5.19 47.64 -17.66
N ARG A 378 -6.19 47.46 -16.79
CA ARG A 378 -6.33 48.24 -15.55
C ARG A 378 -5.21 47.96 -14.55
N PHE A 379 -4.77 46.71 -14.47
CA PHE A 379 -3.81 46.25 -13.48
C PHE A 379 -2.44 45.91 -14.07
N ASP A 380 -2.20 46.28 -15.33
CA ASP A 380 -0.95 46.05 -16.06
C ASP A 380 -0.47 44.59 -15.93
N VAL A 381 -1.38 43.66 -16.22
CA VAL A 381 -1.12 42.22 -16.07
C VAL A 381 -0.08 41.77 -17.09
N ASP A 382 0.96 41.07 -16.63
CA ASP A 382 1.99 40.47 -17.47
C ASP A 382 1.64 39.03 -17.89
N LEU A 383 1.03 38.28 -16.95
CA LEU A 383 0.82 36.84 -17.06
C LEU A 383 -0.65 36.45 -16.87
N VAL A 384 -1.09 35.44 -17.61
CA VAL A 384 -2.40 34.80 -17.42
C VAL A 384 -2.17 33.34 -17.03
N ALA A 385 -2.47 33.00 -15.78
CA ALA A 385 -2.42 31.63 -15.26
C ALA A 385 -3.76 30.93 -15.48
N ILE A 386 -3.76 29.75 -16.11
CA ILE A 386 -4.98 28.99 -16.43
C ILE A 386 -4.91 27.63 -15.73
N GLY A 387 -5.87 27.33 -14.85
CA GLY A 387 -5.98 26.00 -14.23
C GLY A 387 -6.18 24.89 -15.26
N ASN A 388 -5.60 23.71 -15.02
CA ASN A 388 -5.65 22.59 -15.95
C ASN A 388 -6.85 21.63 -15.77
N GLY A 389 -7.91 22.05 -15.08
CA GLY A 389 -9.10 21.24 -14.86
C GLY A 389 -10.15 21.30 -15.93
N THR A 390 -11.41 21.22 -15.47
CA THR A 390 -12.58 21.12 -16.35
C THR A 390 -12.75 22.41 -17.17
N ALA A 391 -12.86 22.27 -18.49
CA ALA A 391 -12.92 23.38 -19.46
C ALA A 391 -11.63 24.21 -19.59
N SER A 392 -10.49 23.67 -19.18
CA SER A 392 -9.18 24.32 -19.34
C SER A 392 -8.81 24.53 -20.81
N ARG A 393 -9.09 23.57 -21.70
CA ARG A 393 -8.81 23.68 -23.15
C ARG A 393 -9.62 24.82 -23.78
N GLU A 394 -10.90 24.90 -23.46
CA GLU A 394 -11.81 25.95 -23.93
C GLU A 394 -11.38 27.32 -23.40
N THR A 395 -10.93 27.38 -22.14
CA THR A 395 -10.45 28.62 -21.51
C THR A 395 -9.11 29.05 -22.10
N ASP A 396 -8.21 28.11 -22.41
CA ASP A 396 -6.94 28.39 -23.08
C ASP A 396 -7.13 28.95 -24.48
N ALA A 397 -8.06 28.39 -25.25
CA ALA A 397 -8.46 28.92 -26.56
C ALA A 397 -9.08 30.32 -26.43
N PHE A 398 -9.96 30.53 -25.45
CA PHE A 398 -10.55 31.83 -25.14
C PHE A 398 -9.51 32.92 -24.85
N VAL A 399 -8.49 32.61 -24.04
CA VAL A 399 -7.40 33.56 -23.76
C VAL A 399 -6.54 33.81 -25.01
N ALA A 400 -6.30 32.79 -25.84
CA ALA A 400 -5.58 32.96 -27.10
C ALA A 400 -6.30 33.93 -28.07
N ASP A 401 -7.61 33.77 -28.22
CA ASP A 401 -8.45 34.65 -29.02
C ASP A 401 -8.45 36.08 -28.47
N LEU A 402 -8.51 36.24 -27.15
CA LEU A 402 -8.45 37.54 -26.48
C LEU A 402 -7.15 38.29 -26.79
N ILE A 403 -6.01 37.60 -26.68
CA ILE A 403 -4.69 38.17 -26.95
C ILE A 403 -4.62 38.63 -28.42
N LYS A 404 -5.09 37.79 -29.34
CA LYS A 404 -5.10 38.09 -30.79
C LYS A 404 -6.01 39.27 -31.13
N ALA A 405 -7.22 39.31 -30.57
CA ALA A 405 -8.20 40.36 -30.86
C ALA A 405 -7.83 41.72 -30.25
N SER A 406 -7.20 41.72 -29.07
CA SER A 406 -6.93 42.95 -28.30
C SER A 406 -5.53 43.51 -28.47
N GLY A 407 -4.61 42.75 -29.08
CA GLY A 407 -3.19 43.13 -29.21
C GLY A 407 -2.46 43.27 -27.87
N LEU A 408 -2.95 42.59 -26.82
CA LEU A 408 -2.39 42.65 -25.47
C LEU A 408 -1.06 41.90 -25.41
N LYS A 409 -0.07 42.48 -24.73
CA LYS A 409 1.27 41.88 -24.56
C LYS A 409 1.32 41.06 -23.27
N VAL A 410 0.49 40.00 -23.19
CA VAL A 410 0.46 39.09 -22.04
C VAL A 410 0.85 37.68 -22.44
N GLN A 411 1.44 36.93 -21.52
CA GLN A 411 1.77 35.52 -21.72
C GLN A 411 0.77 34.63 -21.00
N LYS A 412 0.14 33.69 -21.72
CA LYS A 412 -0.74 32.68 -21.11
C LYS A 412 0.07 31.43 -20.74
N ILE A 413 -0.14 30.91 -19.54
CA ILE A 413 0.53 29.71 -19.03
C ILE A 413 -0.51 28.83 -18.34
N VAL A 414 -0.53 27.55 -18.68
CA VAL A 414 -1.36 26.56 -18.00
C VAL A 414 -0.63 26.09 -16.76
N VAL A 415 -1.33 26.07 -15.62
CA VAL A 415 -0.81 25.63 -14.32
C VAL A 415 -1.67 24.51 -13.75
N SER A 416 -1.06 23.65 -12.93
CA SER A 416 -1.82 22.64 -12.18
C SER A 416 -2.82 23.32 -11.26
N GLU A 417 -4.07 22.86 -11.23
CA GLU A 417 -5.07 23.27 -10.23
C GLU A 417 -5.13 22.32 -9.03
N ALA A 418 -4.24 21.30 -8.98
CA ALA A 418 -4.24 20.31 -7.92
C ALA A 418 -4.20 20.98 -6.53
N GLY A 419 -5.15 20.62 -5.67
CA GLY A 419 -5.28 21.18 -4.32
C GLY A 419 -5.90 22.57 -4.24
N ALA A 420 -6.19 23.29 -5.34
CA ALA A 420 -6.78 24.63 -5.28
C ALA A 420 -8.16 24.65 -4.60
N SER A 421 -8.96 23.59 -4.80
CA SER A 421 -10.25 23.40 -4.13
C SER A 421 -10.12 23.03 -2.65
N VAL A 422 -9.06 22.28 -2.28
CA VAL A 422 -8.74 21.97 -0.88
C VAL A 422 -8.30 23.23 -0.15
N TYR A 423 -7.42 24.00 -0.78
CA TYR A 423 -6.99 25.31 -0.29
C TYR A 423 -8.17 26.23 -0.08
N SER A 424 -9.05 26.40 -1.08
CA SER A 424 -10.14 27.37 -1.00
C SER A 424 -11.13 27.11 0.15
N ALA A 425 -11.34 25.84 0.47
CA ALA A 425 -12.17 25.39 1.59
C ALA A 425 -11.43 25.33 2.94
N SER A 426 -10.12 25.58 2.97
CA SER A 426 -9.32 25.50 4.20
C SER A 426 -9.55 26.67 5.16
N GLU A 427 -9.28 26.42 6.44
CA GLU A 427 -9.27 27.49 7.46
C GLU A 427 -8.23 28.57 7.16
N LEU A 428 -7.08 28.19 6.57
CA LEU A 428 -6.04 29.14 6.21
C LEU A 428 -6.54 30.12 5.15
N ALA A 429 -7.15 29.63 4.07
CA ALA A 429 -7.74 30.49 3.04
C ALA A 429 -8.90 31.33 3.58
N ALA A 430 -9.69 30.80 4.51
CA ALA A 430 -10.74 31.56 5.20
C ALA A 430 -10.17 32.71 6.04
N LYS A 431 -8.99 32.52 6.67
CA LYS A 431 -8.27 33.58 7.39
C LYS A 431 -7.62 34.60 6.44
N GLU A 432 -7.04 34.16 5.32
CA GLU A 432 -6.47 35.05 4.31
C GLU A 432 -7.55 35.91 3.62
N PHE A 433 -8.72 35.32 3.35
CA PHE A 433 -9.80 35.98 2.61
C PHE A 433 -11.19 35.78 3.26
N PRO A 434 -11.46 36.39 4.43
CA PRO A 434 -12.69 36.16 5.19
C PRO A 434 -13.97 36.53 4.43
N ASN A 435 -13.90 37.58 3.61
CA ASN A 435 -15.05 38.13 2.87
C ASN A 435 -15.11 37.67 1.41
N MET A 436 -14.24 36.73 0.99
CA MET A 436 -14.21 36.21 -0.37
C MET A 436 -14.93 34.87 -0.44
N ASP A 437 -15.76 34.69 -1.46
CA ASP A 437 -16.43 33.42 -1.75
C ASP A 437 -15.42 32.30 -1.98
N VAL A 438 -15.76 31.09 -1.53
CA VAL A 438 -14.89 29.91 -1.63
C VAL A 438 -14.48 29.62 -3.07
N SER A 439 -15.36 29.82 -4.05
CA SER A 439 -15.03 29.54 -5.46
C SER A 439 -13.98 30.49 -6.04
N LEU A 440 -13.86 31.72 -5.52
CA LEU A 440 -12.90 32.73 -6.00
C LEU A 440 -11.49 32.54 -5.42
N ARG A 441 -11.39 31.96 -4.21
CA ARG A 441 -10.10 31.69 -3.55
C ARG A 441 -9.24 30.72 -4.36
N GLY A 442 -9.87 29.80 -5.10
CA GLY A 442 -9.17 28.89 -6.01
C GLY A 442 -8.42 29.63 -7.13
N ALA A 443 -9.06 30.63 -7.74
CA ALA A 443 -8.45 31.46 -8.78
C ALA A 443 -7.27 32.28 -8.25
N VAL A 444 -7.33 32.75 -6.99
CA VAL A 444 -6.20 33.40 -6.33
C VAL A 444 -5.01 32.45 -6.21
N SER A 445 -5.26 31.20 -5.79
CA SER A 445 -4.21 30.19 -5.66
C SER A 445 -3.57 29.85 -7.02
N ILE A 446 -4.38 29.74 -8.07
CA ILE A 446 -3.89 29.55 -9.45
C ILE A 446 -2.96 30.69 -9.89
N ALA A 447 -3.33 31.94 -9.60
CA ALA A 447 -2.50 33.11 -9.95
C ALA A 447 -1.15 33.11 -9.21
N ARG A 448 -1.18 32.93 -7.88
CA ARG A 448 0.01 32.93 -7.03
C ARG A 448 0.96 31.76 -7.33
N ARG A 449 0.39 30.59 -7.65
CA ARG A 449 1.17 29.40 -8.03
C ARG A 449 2.01 29.62 -9.27
N LEU A 450 1.57 30.45 -10.23
CA LEU A 450 2.43 30.79 -11.37
C LEU A 450 3.60 31.68 -10.95
N GLN A 451 3.38 32.61 -10.01
CA GLN A 451 4.44 33.50 -9.51
C GLN A 451 5.50 32.70 -8.75
N ASP A 452 5.07 31.85 -7.81
CA ASP A 452 5.94 30.97 -7.03
C ASP A 452 5.16 29.68 -6.65
N PRO A 453 5.40 28.56 -7.36
CA PRO A 453 4.74 27.29 -7.07
C PRO A 453 5.01 26.80 -5.65
N LEU A 454 6.24 26.92 -5.15
CA LEU A 454 6.64 26.42 -3.84
C LEU A 454 5.90 27.19 -2.74
N ALA A 455 5.96 28.52 -2.77
CA ALA A 455 5.35 29.37 -1.74
C ALA A 455 3.83 29.21 -1.63
N GLU A 456 3.15 28.85 -2.72
CA GLU A 456 1.71 28.66 -2.72
C GLU A 456 1.31 27.21 -2.39
N LEU A 457 2.01 26.20 -2.91
CA LEU A 457 1.67 24.79 -2.68
C LEU A 457 1.89 24.33 -1.23
N VAL A 458 2.85 24.92 -0.50
CA VAL A 458 3.08 24.60 0.93
C VAL A 458 1.92 25.00 1.85
N LYS A 459 0.98 25.83 1.36
CA LYS A 459 -0.23 26.22 2.10
C LYS A 459 -1.31 25.15 2.09
N ILE A 460 -1.15 24.11 1.28
CA ILE A 460 -2.16 23.08 1.05
C ILE A 460 -1.80 21.85 1.88
N ASP A 461 -2.74 21.40 2.70
CA ASP A 461 -2.58 20.12 3.39
C ASP A 461 -2.66 18.96 2.38
N LEU A 462 -1.55 18.24 2.26
CA LEU A 462 -1.40 17.11 1.34
C LEU A 462 -2.22 15.88 1.78
N ASN A 463 -2.80 15.88 2.99
CA ASN A 463 -3.52 14.73 3.54
C ASN A 463 -4.92 14.50 2.94
N LEU A 464 -5.56 15.48 2.29
CA LEU A 464 -7.04 15.52 2.27
C LEU A 464 -7.79 15.12 0.99
N SER A 465 -7.17 14.82 -0.16
CA SER A 465 -8.00 14.56 -1.36
C SER A 465 -7.52 13.53 -2.39
N VAL A 466 -6.27 13.07 -2.35
CA VAL A 466 -5.75 12.15 -3.38
C VAL A 466 -5.69 10.68 -2.89
N TRP A 467 -6.00 10.42 -1.62
CA TRP A 467 -5.41 9.29 -0.88
C TRP A 467 -6.37 8.25 -0.33
N ALA A 468 -7.64 8.23 -0.73
CA ALA A 468 -8.65 7.37 -0.13
C ALA A 468 -8.34 5.86 -0.19
N SER A 469 -7.39 5.43 -1.03
CA SER A 469 -6.99 4.03 -1.23
C SER A 469 -5.54 3.70 -0.86
N ILE A 470 -4.78 4.63 -0.27
CA ILE A 470 -3.37 4.43 0.09
C ILE A 470 -3.18 4.64 1.59
N ASN A 471 -2.38 3.78 2.24
CA ASN A 471 -2.04 3.95 3.63
C ASN A 471 -1.22 5.24 3.88
N MET A 472 -1.88 6.26 4.44
CA MET A 472 -1.26 7.57 4.74
C MET A 472 -0.09 7.52 5.74
N THR A 473 0.03 6.44 6.53
CA THR A 473 1.21 6.27 7.40
C THR A 473 2.49 6.02 6.61
N LEU A 474 2.39 5.42 5.42
CA LEU A 474 3.51 5.23 4.48
C LEU A 474 3.82 6.50 3.68
N VAL A 475 2.84 7.39 3.53
CA VAL A 475 2.98 8.65 2.77
C VAL A 475 3.76 9.70 3.57
N LYS A 476 3.46 9.84 4.87
CA LYS A 476 4.03 10.90 5.73
C LYS A 476 5.56 10.99 5.73
N PRO A 477 6.34 9.91 5.80
CA PRO A 477 7.81 9.97 5.80
C PRO A 477 8.40 10.36 4.43
N LEU A 478 7.66 10.12 3.34
CA LEU A 478 8.10 10.38 1.96
C LEU A 478 7.74 11.79 1.47
N LEU A 479 6.80 12.46 2.16
CA LEU A 479 6.56 13.87 1.94
C LEU A 479 7.78 14.67 2.43
N PRO A 480 8.19 15.73 1.71
CA PRO A 480 9.19 16.64 2.24
C PRO A 480 8.74 17.12 3.62
N SER A 481 9.60 17.00 4.63
CA SER A 481 9.45 17.73 5.88
C SER A 481 9.58 19.22 5.52
N VAL A 482 8.45 19.89 5.30
CA VAL A 482 8.38 21.34 5.06
C VAL A 482 8.44 22.05 6.39
#